data_AF-A0A947LXE4-F1
#
_entry.id   AF-A0A947LXE4-F1
#
_cell.length_a   1.000
_cell.length_b   1.000
_cell.length_c   1.000
_cell.angle_alpha   90.00
_cell.angle_beta   90.00
_cell.angle_gamma   90.00
#
_symmetry.space_group_name_H-M   'P 1'
#
loop_
_entity.id
_entity.type
_entity.pdbx_description
1 polymer ?
#
loop_
_entity_poly.entity_id
_entity_poly.type
_entity_poly.pdbx_seq_one_letter_code
_entity_poly.pdbx_strand_id
1 'polypeptide(L)'
;DELARGLTLVARCDGPPLHIVPGLLQQSALPNVMRGEESQVLGVLADLALPADAQVLIGLPGTHSKWVRARQGRIEQFHTFMTGEVFAALRGHTILGKTMQAAAAPDDDAFARGLEVARGSDAALGLLSHIFSTRTLGLTGALAPTAQADYLSGLLIGHEVASLVRAQDRTQTTPQTLVLCGEPDLCHRYAIALQTYGFAAPTIATQATATGLWEIALAAGLVVAPGPSSSPPKTAGN
;
A
#
# COMPACT_ATOMS: atom_id res chain seq x y z
N ASP A 1 -15.35 13.38 6.99
CA ASP A 1 -16.42 13.54 8.01
C ASP A 1 -16.34 12.57 9.18
N GLU A 2 -16.46 11.25 8.97
CA GLU A 2 -16.51 10.29 10.08
C GLU A 2 -15.22 10.30 10.93
N LEU A 3 -14.05 10.34 10.29
CA LEU A 3 -12.75 10.47 10.98
C LEU A 3 -12.64 11.76 11.81
N ALA A 4 -13.13 12.89 11.28
CA ALA A 4 -13.12 14.18 11.95
C ALA A 4 -14.01 14.20 13.20
N ARG A 5 -15.21 13.61 13.11
CA ARG A 5 -16.11 13.47 14.28
C ARG A 5 -15.57 12.47 15.32
N GLY A 6 -14.75 11.52 14.89
CA GLY A 6 -14.15 10.51 15.75
C GLY A 6 -12.83 10.90 16.40
N LEU A 7 -12.38 12.16 16.27
CA LEU A 7 -11.14 12.63 16.87
C LEU A 7 -11.17 12.47 18.39
N THR A 8 -10.12 11.89 18.95
CA THR A 8 -9.91 11.85 20.41
C THR A 8 -9.14 13.09 20.85
N LEU A 9 -9.74 13.87 21.73
CA LEU A 9 -9.11 15.03 22.36
C LEU A 9 -8.25 14.59 23.55
N VAL A 10 -6.97 14.95 23.53
CA VAL A 10 -6.03 14.75 24.65
C VAL A 10 -5.63 16.11 25.19
N ALA A 11 -6.10 16.41 26.41
CA ALA A 11 -5.70 17.61 27.13
C ALA A 11 -4.21 17.54 27.47
N ARG A 12 -3.50 18.66 27.33
CA ARG A 12 -2.09 18.79 27.69
C ARG A 12 -1.97 19.86 28.78
N CYS A 13 -1.13 19.61 29.77
CA CYS A 13 -0.88 20.56 30.86
C CYS A 13 -0.25 21.86 30.33
N ASP A 14 0.63 21.74 29.32
CA ASP A 14 1.31 22.87 28.69
C ASP A 14 1.10 22.82 27.16
N GLY A 15 0.23 23.70 26.64
CA GLY A 15 0.01 23.90 25.21
C GLY A 15 -1.40 23.56 24.71
N PRO A 16 -1.68 23.75 23.41
CA PRO A 16 -2.99 23.48 22.83
C PRO A 16 -3.31 21.98 22.93
N PRO A 17 -4.59 21.57 22.97
CA PRO A 17 -4.95 20.16 23.04
C PRO A 17 -4.47 19.41 21.80
N LEU A 18 -4.15 18.13 21.96
CA LEU A 18 -3.81 17.23 20.85
C LEU A 18 -5.07 16.51 20.38
N HIS A 19 -5.26 16.43 19.07
CA HIS A 19 -6.29 15.60 18.46
C HIS A 19 -5.65 14.36 17.85
N ILE A 20 -6.18 13.18 18.15
CA ILE A 20 -5.71 11.91 17.62
C ILE A 20 -6.75 11.36 16.66
N VAL A 21 -6.33 11.09 15.42
CA VAL A 21 -7.17 10.43 14.40
C VAL A 21 -7.44 8.99 14.83
N PRO A 22 -8.72 8.55 14.84
CA PRO A 22 -9.04 7.16 15.14
C PRO A 22 -8.59 6.26 13.98
N GLY A 23 -8.19 5.02 14.31
CA GLY A 23 -8.05 3.98 13.30
C GLY A 23 -9.41 3.46 12.82
N LEU A 24 -9.40 2.56 11.84
CA LEU A 24 -10.61 1.93 11.31
C LEU A 24 -10.71 0.46 11.72
N LEU A 25 -11.95 0.02 11.96
CA LEU A 25 -12.32 -1.37 12.19
C LEU A 25 -13.35 -1.79 11.13
N GLN A 26 -13.01 -2.79 10.33
CA GLN A 26 -13.96 -3.49 9.47
C GLN A 26 -14.47 -4.73 10.19
N GLN A 27 -15.72 -4.68 10.64
CA GLN A 27 -16.38 -5.82 11.25
C GLN A 27 -16.81 -6.83 10.19
N SER A 28 -16.35 -8.06 10.31
CA SER A 28 -16.79 -9.21 9.51
C SER A 28 -16.46 -10.50 10.27
N ALA A 29 -16.71 -11.67 9.67
CA ALA A 29 -16.26 -12.94 10.22
C ALA A 29 -14.72 -12.99 10.42
N LEU A 30 -13.98 -12.28 9.58
CA LEU A 30 -12.53 -12.06 9.70
C LEU A 30 -12.28 -10.54 9.82
N PRO A 31 -12.24 -9.99 11.05
CA PRO A 31 -12.14 -8.56 11.25
C PRO A 31 -10.81 -8.01 10.70
N ASN A 32 -10.84 -6.78 10.23
CA ASN A 32 -9.66 -6.07 9.73
C ASN A 32 -9.52 -4.71 10.43
N VAL A 33 -8.27 -4.30 10.66
CA VAL A 33 -7.95 -3.02 11.31
C VAL A 33 -6.84 -2.29 10.57
N MET A 34 -6.87 -0.95 10.65
CA MET A 34 -5.77 -0.08 10.25
C MET A 34 -5.70 1.12 11.20
N ARG A 35 -4.50 1.71 11.35
CA ARG A 35 -4.28 2.89 12.18
C ARG A 35 -3.06 3.65 11.64
N GLY A 36 -3.32 4.82 11.08
CA GLY A 36 -2.40 5.65 10.33
C GLY A 36 -2.75 5.66 8.84
N GLU A 37 -3.00 4.49 8.26
CA GLU A 37 -3.30 4.33 6.83
C GLU A 37 -4.61 5.02 6.41
N GLU A 38 -5.57 5.17 7.33
CA GLU A 38 -6.83 5.87 7.03
C GLU A 38 -6.62 7.34 6.64
N SER A 39 -5.61 7.99 7.22
CA SER A 39 -5.24 9.36 6.89
C SER A 39 -4.62 9.42 5.50
N GLN A 40 -3.78 8.46 5.13
CA GLN A 40 -3.21 8.36 3.78
C GLN A 40 -4.30 8.12 2.73
N VAL A 41 -5.23 7.19 2.98
CA VAL A 41 -6.35 6.92 2.08
C VAL A 41 -7.17 8.18 1.82
N LEU A 42 -7.46 8.95 2.87
CA LEU A 42 -8.21 10.20 2.69
C LEU A 42 -7.45 11.20 1.82
N GLY A 43 -6.14 11.35 2.02
CA GLY A 43 -5.33 12.24 1.18
C GLY A 43 -5.30 11.80 -0.29
N VAL A 44 -5.18 10.49 -0.54
CA VAL A 44 -5.29 9.93 -1.90
C VAL A 44 -6.65 10.28 -2.50
N LEU A 45 -7.74 10.10 -1.78
CA LEU A 45 -9.09 10.38 -2.29
C LEU A 45 -9.34 11.87 -2.53
N ALA A 46 -8.71 12.75 -1.74
CA ALA A 46 -8.82 14.20 -1.89
C ALA A 46 -8.08 14.74 -3.13
N ASP A 47 -6.92 14.17 -3.46
CA ASP A 47 -6.11 14.58 -4.62
C ASP A 47 -6.62 14.02 -5.95
N LEU A 48 -7.47 12.98 -5.90
CA LEU A 48 -8.00 12.32 -7.08
C LEU A 48 -9.20 13.07 -7.68
N ALA A 49 -9.01 13.65 -8.86
CA ALA A 49 -10.09 14.15 -9.69
C ALA A 49 -10.78 12.99 -10.45
N LEU A 50 -11.70 12.31 -9.78
CA LEU A 50 -12.41 11.16 -10.34
C LEU A 50 -13.91 11.43 -10.58
N PRO A 51 -14.51 10.75 -11.57
CA PRO A 51 -15.97 10.68 -11.69
C PRO A 51 -16.60 10.23 -10.37
N ALA A 52 -17.79 10.74 -10.07
CA ALA A 52 -18.44 10.52 -8.78
C ALA A 52 -18.62 9.03 -8.43
N ASP A 53 -18.81 8.16 -9.42
CA ASP A 53 -19.03 6.72 -9.25
C ASP A 53 -17.77 5.86 -9.45
N ALA A 54 -16.60 6.47 -9.68
CA ALA A 54 -15.37 5.75 -9.90
C ALA A 54 -14.99 4.90 -8.68
N GLN A 55 -14.59 3.66 -8.96
CA GLN A 55 -13.99 2.78 -7.97
C GLN A 55 -12.48 2.97 -7.95
N VAL A 56 -11.94 3.14 -6.76
CA VAL A 56 -10.50 3.28 -6.51
C VAL A 56 -10.02 2.08 -5.70
N LEU A 57 -8.94 1.46 -6.16
CA LEU A 57 -8.16 0.51 -5.39
C LEU A 57 -6.85 1.18 -4.97
N ILE A 58 -6.68 1.35 -3.66
CA ILE A 58 -5.51 2.00 -3.07
C ILE A 58 -4.67 0.93 -2.37
N GLY A 59 -3.47 0.69 -2.86
CA GLY A 59 -2.46 -0.12 -2.18
C GLY A 59 -1.57 0.75 -1.30
N LEU A 60 -1.38 0.35 -0.05
CA LEU A 60 -0.46 0.96 0.90
C LEU A 60 0.58 -0.08 1.33
N PRO A 61 1.63 -0.32 0.53
CA PRO A 61 2.66 -1.28 0.85
C PRO A 61 3.44 -0.92 2.13
N GLY A 62 3.79 -1.92 2.93
CA GLY A 62 4.62 -1.73 4.11
C GLY A 62 4.85 -3.02 4.90
N THR A 63 5.16 -2.88 6.19
CA THR A 63 5.21 -4.02 7.13
C THR A 63 3.91 -4.83 7.07
N HIS A 64 2.77 -4.12 7.08
CA HIS A 64 1.45 -4.65 6.82
C HIS A 64 0.83 -3.91 5.65
N SER A 65 0.89 -4.50 4.46
CA SER A 65 0.26 -3.93 3.27
C SER A 65 -1.25 -3.84 3.45
N LYS A 66 -1.82 -2.68 3.10
CA LYS A 66 -3.28 -2.48 3.07
C LYS A 66 -3.74 -2.34 1.62
N TRP A 67 -4.85 -2.98 1.29
CA TRP A 67 -5.54 -2.79 0.02
C TRP A 67 -6.94 -2.30 0.30
N VAL A 68 -7.22 -1.07 -0.11
CA VAL A 68 -8.45 -0.35 0.24
C VAL A 68 -9.25 -0.10 -1.01
N ARG A 69 -10.50 -0.60 -1.03
CA ARG A 69 -11.50 -0.27 -2.04
C ARG A 69 -12.31 0.91 -1.55
N ALA A 70 -12.37 1.95 -2.37
CA ALA A 70 -13.11 3.16 -2.08
C ALA A 70 -13.94 3.60 -3.29
N ARG A 71 -15.08 4.23 -3.01
CA ARG A 71 -15.99 4.82 -3.99
C ARG A 71 -16.74 5.97 -3.35
N GLN A 72 -17.02 7.04 -4.10
CA GLN A 72 -17.77 8.22 -3.60
C GLN A 72 -17.18 8.80 -2.29
N GLY A 73 -15.84 8.84 -2.18
CA GLY A 73 -15.16 9.33 -0.98
C GLY A 73 -15.33 8.46 0.27
N ARG A 74 -15.86 7.23 0.13
CA ARG A 74 -16.06 6.27 1.23
C ARG A 74 -15.19 5.04 1.03
N ILE A 75 -14.60 4.56 2.11
CA ILE A 75 -13.97 3.24 2.16
C ILE A 75 -15.08 2.19 2.24
N GLU A 76 -15.14 1.29 1.27
CA GLU A 76 -16.12 0.20 1.23
C GLU A 76 -15.58 -1.05 1.93
N GLN A 77 -14.30 -1.36 1.68
CA GLN A 77 -13.66 -2.56 2.18
C GLN A 77 -12.14 -2.40 2.17
N PHE A 78 -11.45 -3.07 3.09
CA PHE A 78 -10.01 -3.25 3.00
C PHE A 78 -9.53 -4.63 3.43
N HIS A 79 -8.36 -4.98 2.93
CA HIS A 79 -7.62 -6.20 3.24
C HIS A 79 -6.23 -5.86 3.77
N THR A 80 -5.77 -6.65 4.75
CA THR A 80 -4.41 -6.56 5.29
C THR A 80 -3.60 -7.79 4.89
N PHE A 81 -2.37 -7.57 4.46
CA PHE A 81 -1.36 -8.61 4.24
C PHE A 81 -0.12 -8.30 5.06
N MET A 82 0.40 -9.26 5.82
CA MET A 82 1.59 -9.07 6.66
C MET A 82 2.89 -9.29 5.87
N THR A 83 2.91 -8.92 4.58
CA THR A 83 3.96 -9.29 3.63
C THR A 83 5.33 -8.79 4.03
N GLY A 84 5.44 -7.51 4.44
CA GLY A 84 6.71 -6.95 4.90
C GLY A 84 7.20 -7.57 6.20
N GLU A 85 6.30 -7.80 7.16
CA GLU A 85 6.65 -8.46 8.44
C GLU A 85 7.11 -9.91 8.23
N VAL A 86 6.38 -10.68 7.43
CA VAL A 86 6.72 -12.06 7.10
C VAL A 86 8.05 -12.11 6.33
N PHE A 87 8.28 -11.19 5.39
CA PHE A 87 9.58 -11.06 4.71
C PHE A 87 10.73 -10.88 5.72
N ALA A 88 10.58 -9.92 6.65
CA ALA A 88 11.60 -9.65 7.66
C ALA A 88 11.83 -10.87 8.57
N ALA A 89 10.76 -11.54 9.00
CA ALA A 89 10.84 -12.74 9.84
C ALA A 89 11.52 -13.90 9.12
N LEU A 90 11.14 -14.18 7.88
CA LEU A 90 11.72 -15.26 7.07
C LEU A 90 13.22 -15.03 6.81
N ARG A 91 13.60 -13.78 6.47
CA ARG A 91 14.99 -13.40 6.25
C ARG A 91 15.82 -13.43 7.54
N GLY A 92 15.29 -12.93 8.66
CA GLY A 92 16.06 -12.75 9.90
C GLY A 92 16.10 -13.98 10.81
N HIS A 93 15.04 -14.79 10.81
CA HIS A 93 14.78 -15.76 11.88
C HIS A 93 14.49 -17.18 11.41
N THR A 94 14.68 -17.49 10.12
CA THR A 94 14.48 -18.85 9.59
C THR A 94 15.69 -19.37 8.82
N ILE A 95 15.60 -20.63 8.37
CA ILE A 95 16.62 -21.25 7.52
C ILE A 95 16.77 -20.55 6.17
N LEU A 96 15.75 -19.83 5.68
CA LEU A 96 15.77 -19.17 4.38
C LEU A 96 16.85 -18.08 4.32
N GLY A 97 17.02 -17.32 5.41
CA GLY A 97 18.01 -16.25 5.50
C GLY A 97 19.47 -16.71 5.61
N LYS A 98 19.73 -17.99 5.94
CA LYS A 98 21.09 -18.46 6.28
C LYS A 98 22.08 -18.43 5.12
N THR A 99 21.61 -18.38 3.87
CA THR A 99 22.46 -18.20 2.67
C THR A 99 22.33 -16.85 2.00
N MET A 100 21.52 -15.95 2.55
CA MET A 100 21.37 -14.61 1.98
C MET A 100 22.60 -13.76 2.32
N GLN A 101 23.04 -12.98 1.35
CA GLN A 101 24.07 -11.96 1.53
C GLN A 101 23.49 -10.58 1.19
N ALA A 102 24.09 -9.53 1.74
CA ALA A 102 23.71 -8.17 1.37
C ALA A 102 24.08 -7.92 -0.10
N ALA A 103 23.15 -7.35 -0.86
CA ALA A 103 23.37 -6.89 -2.22
C ALA A 103 23.70 -5.39 -2.22
N ALA A 104 24.47 -4.94 -3.20
CA ALA A 104 24.79 -3.52 -3.39
C ALA A 104 23.66 -2.74 -4.08
N ALA A 105 22.80 -3.44 -4.83
CA ALA A 105 21.66 -2.90 -5.55
C ALA A 105 20.52 -3.94 -5.60
N PRO A 106 19.27 -3.52 -5.82
CA PRO A 106 18.15 -4.43 -6.09
C PRO A 106 18.40 -5.32 -7.31
N ASP A 107 17.95 -6.57 -7.23
CA ASP A 107 17.94 -7.52 -8.35
C ASP A 107 16.49 -7.72 -8.85
N ASP A 108 16.10 -6.92 -9.84
CA ASP A 108 14.75 -6.95 -10.41
C ASP A 108 14.44 -8.26 -11.16
N ASP A 109 15.47 -8.92 -11.71
CA ASP A 109 15.31 -10.22 -12.39
C ASP A 109 15.01 -11.33 -11.37
N ALA A 110 15.70 -11.33 -10.23
CA ALA A 110 15.41 -12.24 -9.13
C ALA A 110 14.01 -11.99 -8.55
N PHE A 111 13.64 -10.72 -8.37
CA PHE A 111 12.30 -10.32 -7.95
C PHE A 111 11.23 -10.83 -8.93
N ALA A 112 11.40 -10.57 -10.23
CA ALA A 112 10.50 -11.03 -11.28
C ALA A 112 10.38 -12.56 -11.28
N ARG A 113 11.49 -13.29 -11.13
CA ARG A 113 11.47 -14.76 -11.00
C ARG A 113 10.62 -15.23 -9.81
N GLY A 114 10.64 -14.52 -8.68
CA GLY A 114 9.75 -14.80 -7.55
C GLY A 114 8.28 -14.59 -7.90
N LEU A 115 7.94 -13.51 -8.60
CA LEU A 115 6.57 -13.26 -9.08
C LEU A 115 6.09 -14.37 -10.02
N GLU A 116 6.96 -14.83 -10.93
CA GLU A 116 6.70 -15.91 -11.88
C GLU A 116 6.36 -17.22 -11.16
N VAL A 117 7.13 -17.59 -10.13
CA VAL A 117 6.85 -18.79 -9.34
C VAL A 117 5.51 -18.67 -8.61
N ALA A 118 5.18 -17.49 -8.07
CA ALA A 118 3.91 -17.27 -7.39
C ALA A 118 2.68 -17.39 -8.34
N ARG A 119 2.82 -17.05 -9.63
CA ARG A 119 1.74 -17.14 -10.64
C ARG A 119 1.77 -18.38 -11.53
N GLY A 120 2.86 -19.14 -11.52
CA GLY A 120 3.15 -20.19 -12.49
C GLY A 120 2.29 -21.45 -12.35
N SER A 121 2.66 -22.50 -13.11
CA SER A 121 1.91 -23.78 -13.14
C SER A 121 1.74 -24.45 -11.77
N ASP A 122 2.71 -24.23 -10.87
CA ASP A 122 2.71 -24.80 -9.52
C ASP A 122 2.06 -23.88 -8.48
N ALA A 123 1.36 -22.81 -8.89
CA ALA A 123 0.67 -21.88 -7.99
C ALA A 123 -0.25 -22.58 -6.98
N ALA A 124 -0.78 -23.77 -7.33
CA ALA A 124 -1.61 -24.60 -6.45
C ALA A 124 -0.87 -25.12 -5.20
N LEU A 125 0.46 -25.24 -5.21
CA LEU A 125 1.26 -25.66 -4.05
C LEU A 125 1.27 -24.60 -2.93
N GLY A 126 0.98 -23.34 -3.26
CA GLY A 126 0.82 -22.25 -2.30
C GLY A 126 2.13 -21.73 -1.70
N LEU A 127 1.99 -20.71 -0.84
CA LEU A 127 3.12 -19.92 -0.34
C LEU A 127 4.17 -20.77 0.41
N LEU A 128 3.75 -21.67 1.29
CA LEU A 128 4.66 -22.44 2.15
C LEU A 128 5.61 -23.34 1.35
N SER A 129 5.13 -23.90 0.23
CA SER A 129 6.00 -24.67 -0.68
C SER A 129 6.98 -23.74 -1.40
N HIS A 130 6.48 -22.64 -1.96
CA HIS A 130 7.30 -21.74 -2.75
C HIS A 130 8.39 -21.03 -1.96
N ILE A 131 8.15 -20.57 -0.73
CA ILE A 131 9.18 -19.86 0.04
C ILE A 131 10.41 -20.73 0.32
N PHE A 132 10.23 -22.06 0.44
CA PHE A 132 11.35 -22.99 0.61
C PHE A 132 12.27 -23.05 -0.62
N SER A 133 11.74 -22.75 -1.81
CA SER A 133 12.55 -22.66 -3.03
C SER A 133 13.65 -21.60 -2.94
N THR A 134 13.48 -20.54 -2.14
CA THR A 134 14.52 -19.54 -1.87
C THR A 134 15.80 -20.20 -1.37
N ARG A 135 15.65 -21.19 -0.48
CA ARG A 135 16.77 -21.93 0.11
C ARG A 135 17.32 -22.98 -0.86
N THR A 136 16.46 -23.75 -1.51
CA THR A 136 16.91 -24.85 -2.38
C THR A 136 17.55 -24.34 -3.67
N LEU A 137 17.09 -23.23 -4.24
CA LEU A 137 17.74 -22.57 -5.36
C LEU A 137 19.13 -22.06 -4.98
N GLY A 138 19.29 -21.52 -3.76
CA GLY A 138 20.60 -21.16 -3.22
C GLY A 138 21.54 -22.35 -3.05
N LEU A 139 21.04 -23.46 -2.49
CA LEU A 139 21.82 -24.69 -2.27
C LEU A 139 22.25 -25.40 -3.56
N THR A 140 21.46 -25.27 -4.62
CA THR A 140 21.74 -25.88 -5.93
C THR A 140 22.57 -24.96 -6.84
N GLY A 141 22.91 -23.75 -6.39
CA GLY A 141 23.65 -22.75 -7.19
C GLY A 141 22.80 -22.08 -8.27
N ALA A 142 21.49 -22.34 -8.31
CA ALA A 142 20.56 -21.76 -9.29
C ALA A 142 20.10 -20.34 -8.94
N LEU A 143 20.47 -19.82 -7.76
CA LEU A 143 20.20 -18.44 -7.33
C LEU A 143 21.36 -17.93 -6.45
N ALA A 144 21.92 -16.78 -6.81
CA ALA A 144 23.05 -16.20 -6.10
C ALA A 144 22.67 -15.79 -4.65
N PRO A 145 23.61 -15.86 -3.68
CA PRO A 145 23.38 -15.40 -2.31
C PRO A 145 22.82 -13.98 -2.18
N THR A 146 23.24 -13.07 -3.04
CA THR A 146 22.80 -11.67 -3.08
C THR A 146 21.40 -11.48 -3.68
N ALA A 147 20.96 -12.41 -4.52
CA ALA A 147 19.66 -12.37 -5.21
C ALA A 147 18.50 -13.00 -4.41
N GLN A 148 18.83 -13.80 -3.38
CA GLN A 148 17.84 -14.58 -2.61
C GLN A 148 16.79 -13.70 -1.90
N ALA A 149 17.18 -12.51 -1.43
CA ALA A 149 16.25 -11.60 -0.76
C ALA A 149 15.22 -11.02 -1.74
N ASP A 150 15.65 -10.61 -2.94
CA ASP A 150 14.76 -10.07 -3.97
C ASP A 150 13.81 -11.14 -4.51
N TYR A 151 14.31 -12.36 -4.71
CA TYR A 151 13.47 -13.51 -5.06
C TYR A 151 12.40 -13.81 -4.00
N LEU A 152 12.75 -13.83 -2.71
CA LEU A 152 11.79 -14.03 -1.63
C LEU A 152 10.75 -12.89 -1.57
N SER A 153 11.18 -11.64 -1.80
CA SER A 153 10.28 -10.50 -1.89
C SER A 153 9.28 -10.68 -3.03
N GLY A 154 9.75 -11.11 -4.21
CA GLY A 154 8.91 -11.42 -5.36
C GLY A 154 7.88 -12.51 -5.09
N LEU A 155 8.27 -13.57 -4.40
CA LEU A 155 7.34 -14.63 -3.97
C LEU A 155 6.22 -14.07 -3.09
N LEU A 156 6.57 -13.34 -2.03
CA LEU A 156 5.59 -12.87 -1.05
C LEU A 156 4.63 -11.84 -1.65
N ILE A 157 5.17 -10.85 -2.37
CA ILE A 157 4.36 -9.84 -3.08
C ILE A 157 3.51 -10.51 -4.17
N GLY A 158 4.06 -11.50 -4.88
CA GLY A 158 3.33 -12.27 -5.88
C GLY A 158 2.11 -13.00 -5.30
N HIS A 159 2.27 -13.70 -4.17
CA HIS A 159 1.14 -14.37 -3.49
C HIS A 159 0.10 -13.38 -2.96
N GLU A 160 0.53 -12.20 -2.49
CA GLU A 160 -0.38 -11.11 -2.11
C GLU A 160 -1.19 -10.62 -3.32
N VAL A 161 -0.54 -10.22 -4.41
CA VAL A 161 -1.22 -9.71 -5.61
C VAL A 161 -2.11 -10.79 -6.25
N ALA A 162 -1.66 -12.05 -6.30
CA ALA A 162 -2.48 -13.17 -6.75
C ALA A 162 -3.78 -13.31 -5.93
N SER A 163 -3.71 -13.07 -4.61
CA SER A 163 -4.88 -13.11 -3.73
C SER A 163 -5.83 -11.95 -4.01
N LEU A 164 -5.31 -10.75 -4.33
CA LEU A 164 -6.13 -9.60 -4.74
C LEU A 164 -6.87 -9.86 -6.05
N VAL A 165 -6.20 -10.43 -7.05
CA VAL A 165 -6.84 -10.80 -8.33
C VAL A 165 -8.03 -11.73 -8.10
N ARG A 166 -7.89 -12.68 -7.16
CA ARG A 166 -8.97 -13.63 -6.80
C ARG A 166 -10.08 -12.96 -6.01
N ALA A 167 -9.75 -11.97 -5.19
CA ALA A 167 -10.71 -11.22 -4.37
C ALA A 167 -11.49 -10.18 -5.19
N GLN A 168 -11.00 -9.77 -6.36
CA GLN A 168 -11.72 -8.88 -7.26
C GLN A 168 -12.94 -9.57 -7.88
N ASP A 169 -14.04 -8.85 -7.92
CA ASP A 169 -15.29 -9.31 -8.53
C ASP A 169 -15.15 -9.29 -10.05
N ARG A 170 -15.02 -10.48 -10.66
CA ARG A 170 -14.85 -10.66 -12.11
C ARG A 170 -16.05 -10.17 -12.94
N THR A 171 -17.14 -9.75 -12.31
CA THR A 171 -18.34 -9.21 -12.96
C THR A 171 -18.30 -7.70 -13.17
N GLN A 172 -17.28 -7.00 -12.65
CA GLN A 172 -17.17 -5.55 -12.77
C GLN A 172 -16.73 -5.12 -14.18
N THR A 173 -17.57 -4.30 -14.82
CA THR A 173 -17.35 -3.75 -16.17
C THR A 173 -16.67 -2.39 -16.18
N THR A 174 -16.60 -1.71 -15.04
CA THR A 174 -15.95 -0.39 -14.90
C THR A 174 -14.48 -0.53 -14.56
N PRO A 175 -13.57 0.17 -15.29
CA PRO A 175 -12.16 0.23 -14.94
C PRO A 175 -11.96 0.78 -13.52
N GLN A 176 -11.11 0.14 -12.73
CA GLN A 176 -10.74 0.62 -11.39
C GLN A 176 -9.49 1.50 -11.49
N THR A 177 -9.54 2.70 -10.90
CA THR A 177 -8.34 3.52 -10.72
C THR A 177 -7.45 2.87 -9.68
N LEU A 178 -6.20 2.60 -10.02
CA LEU A 178 -5.23 1.97 -9.13
C LEU A 178 -4.20 2.99 -8.65
N VAL A 179 -4.05 3.10 -7.34
CA VAL A 179 -3.11 4.02 -6.69
C VAL A 179 -2.25 3.28 -5.68
N LEU A 180 -0.96 3.56 -5.66
CA LEU A 180 -0.05 3.13 -4.61
C LEU A 180 0.35 4.33 -3.75
N CYS A 181 0.41 4.14 -2.43
CA CYS A 181 0.87 5.13 -1.47
C CYS A 181 1.87 4.49 -0.50
N GLY A 182 3.13 4.92 -0.56
CA GLY A 182 4.17 4.38 0.30
C GLY A 182 5.57 4.78 -0.15
N GLU A 183 6.58 4.09 0.38
CA GLU A 183 7.97 4.34 0.02
C GLU A 183 8.23 4.08 -1.48
N PRO A 184 9.01 4.93 -2.18
CA PRO A 184 9.18 4.85 -3.63
C PRO A 184 9.65 3.47 -4.13
N ASP A 185 10.69 2.90 -3.50
CA ASP A 185 11.25 1.60 -3.90
C ASP A 185 10.26 0.45 -3.72
N LEU A 186 9.45 0.52 -2.66
CA LEU A 186 8.43 -0.49 -2.40
C LEU A 186 7.25 -0.33 -3.37
N CYS A 187 6.83 0.91 -3.65
CA CYS A 187 5.82 1.19 -4.67
C CYS A 187 6.27 0.70 -6.05
N HIS A 188 7.56 0.85 -6.39
CA HIS A 188 8.12 0.33 -7.64
C HIS A 188 7.95 -1.20 -7.75
N ARG A 189 8.32 -1.95 -6.71
CA ARG A 189 8.14 -3.42 -6.69
C ARG A 189 6.68 -3.84 -6.82
N TYR A 190 5.79 -3.15 -6.12
CA TYR A 190 4.35 -3.40 -6.22
C TYR A 190 3.81 -3.04 -7.59
N ALA A 191 4.30 -1.96 -8.23
CA ALA A 191 3.92 -1.60 -9.58
C ALA A 191 4.35 -2.65 -10.62
N ILE A 192 5.55 -3.23 -10.47
CA ILE A 192 6.00 -4.38 -11.29
C ILE A 192 5.06 -5.56 -11.06
N ALA A 193 4.81 -5.93 -9.80
CA ALA A 193 3.94 -7.06 -9.48
C ALA A 193 2.52 -6.89 -10.04
N LEU A 194 1.90 -5.73 -9.85
CA LEU A 194 0.57 -5.43 -10.38
C LEU A 194 0.51 -5.58 -11.91
N GLN A 195 1.48 -5.03 -12.63
CA GLN A 195 1.54 -5.13 -14.09
C GLN A 195 1.76 -6.58 -14.56
N THR A 196 2.61 -7.35 -13.88
CA THR A 196 2.81 -8.78 -14.16
C THR A 196 1.53 -9.60 -14.01
N TYR A 197 0.62 -9.17 -13.13
CA TYR A 197 -0.67 -9.80 -12.89
C TYR A 197 -1.83 -9.17 -13.70
N GLY A 198 -1.52 -8.29 -14.66
CA GLY A 198 -2.48 -7.77 -15.63
C GLY A 198 -3.24 -6.52 -15.18
N PHE A 199 -2.86 -5.89 -14.07
CA PHE A 199 -3.40 -4.58 -13.70
C PHE A 199 -2.81 -3.47 -14.58
N ALA A 200 -3.55 -2.37 -14.71
CA ALA A 200 -3.00 -1.13 -15.24
C ALA A 200 -1.85 -0.61 -14.35
N ALA A 201 -0.93 0.16 -14.93
CA ALA A 201 0.13 0.80 -14.17
C ALA A 201 -0.47 1.71 -13.08
N PRO A 202 -0.09 1.54 -11.80
CA PRO A 202 -0.63 2.36 -10.73
C PRO A 202 -0.11 3.79 -10.80
N THR A 203 -0.93 4.75 -10.39
CA THR A 203 -0.43 6.08 -10.02
C THR A 203 0.21 6.01 -8.64
N ILE A 204 1.31 6.73 -8.41
CA ILE A 204 1.94 6.80 -7.09
C ILE A 204 1.52 8.11 -6.43
N ALA A 205 0.81 8.01 -5.31
CA ALA A 205 0.41 9.16 -4.52
C ALA A 205 1.60 9.69 -3.70
N THR A 206 1.69 11.02 -3.63
CA THR A 206 2.69 11.72 -2.83
C THR A 206 1.98 12.60 -1.80
N GLN A 207 2.60 12.83 -0.64
CA GLN A 207 2.05 13.72 0.40
C GLN A 207 0.68 13.29 0.99
N ALA A 208 0.21 12.08 0.69
CA ALA A 208 -1.11 11.60 1.09
C ALA A 208 -1.41 11.74 2.60
N THR A 209 -0.42 11.49 3.47
CA THR A 209 -0.60 11.69 4.91
C THR A 209 -0.88 13.16 5.25
N ALA A 210 -0.10 14.08 4.68
CA ALA A 210 -0.25 15.52 4.97
C ALA A 210 -1.58 16.05 4.42
N THR A 211 -1.93 15.69 3.18
CA THR A 211 -3.23 16.02 2.57
C THR A 211 -4.38 15.48 3.42
N GLY A 212 -4.34 14.21 3.81
CA GLY A 212 -5.41 13.61 4.60
C GLY A 212 -5.57 14.23 5.99
N LEU A 213 -4.47 14.53 6.68
CA LEU A 213 -4.54 15.23 7.97
C LEU A 213 -5.10 16.64 7.83
N TRP A 214 -4.77 17.35 6.74
CA TRP A 214 -5.32 18.66 6.43
C TRP A 214 -6.83 18.60 6.20
N GLU A 215 -7.31 17.64 5.40
CA GLU A 215 -8.74 17.42 5.15
C GLU A 215 -9.51 17.06 6.44
N ILE A 216 -8.91 16.25 7.31
CA ILE A 216 -9.50 15.93 8.63
C ILE A 216 -9.60 17.20 9.49
N ALA A 217 -8.56 18.03 9.50
CA ALA A 217 -8.54 19.26 10.28
C ALA A 217 -9.58 20.28 9.78
N LEU A 218 -9.75 20.41 8.45
CA LEU A 218 -10.79 21.22 7.84
C LEU A 218 -12.19 20.72 8.23
N ALA A 219 -12.45 19.43 8.04
CA ALA A 219 -13.75 18.83 8.37
C ALA A 219 -14.09 18.88 9.87
N ALA A 220 -13.08 18.92 10.74
CA ALA A 220 -13.24 19.09 12.18
C ALA A 220 -13.36 20.57 12.62
N GLY A 221 -13.20 21.53 11.71
CA GLY A 221 -13.19 22.96 12.02
C GLY A 221 -11.97 23.43 12.82
N LEU A 222 -10.87 22.66 12.78
CA LEU A 222 -9.62 22.99 13.49
C LEU A 222 -8.76 24.00 12.73
N VAL A 223 -8.95 24.08 11.41
CA VAL A 223 -8.29 25.06 10.53
C VAL A 223 -9.31 25.64 9.55
N VAL A 224 -9.01 26.82 9.02
CA VAL A 224 -9.82 27.47 7.97
C VAL A 224 -9.11 27.27 6.64
N ALA A 225 -9.85 26.91 5.59
CA ALA A 225 -9.29 26.80 4.25
C ALA A 225 -8.66 28.14 3.83
N PRO A 226 -7.48 28.13 3.20
CA PRO A 226 -6.91 29.36 2.66
C PRO A 226 -7.92 29.98 1.69
N GLY A 227 -8.28 31.24 1.92
CA GLY A 227 -9.15 31.99 1.00
C GLY A 227 -8.54 32.06 -0.41
N PRO A 228 -9.35 32.32 -1.45
CA PRO A 228 -8.82 32.46 -2.81
C PRO A 228 -7.71 33.52 -2.80
N SER A 229 -6.52 33.16 -3.29
CA SER A 229 -5.40 34.10 -3.31
C SER A 229 -5.81 35.30 -4.16
N SER A 230 -5.84 36.47 -3.54
CA SER A 230 -5.99 37.72 -4.29
C SER A 230 -4.75 37.83 -5.16
N SER A 231 -4.92 37.69 -6.47
CA SER A 231 -3.86 37.99 -7.43
C SER A 231 -3.37 39.43 -7.16
N PRO A 232 -2.06 39.70 -7.14
CA PRO A 232 -1.58 41.07 -6.96
C PRO A 232 -2.15 41.93 -8.10
N PRO A 233 -2.49 43.21 -7.84
CA PRO A 233 -3.03 44.09 -8.86
C PRO A 233 -2.02 44.16 -10.01
N LYS A 234 -2.49 43.88 -11.23
CA LYS A 234 -1.75 44.17 -12.45
C LYS A 234 -1.36 45.64 -12.39
N THR A 235 -0.08 45.93 -12.22
CA THR A 235 0.46 47.26 -12.44
C THR A 235 0.12 47.65 -13.86
N ALA A 236 -0.80 48.60 -14.02
CA ALA A 236 -1.01 49.28 -15.28
C ALA A 236 0.30 50.01 -15.60
N GLY A 237 1.03 49.50 -16.59
CA GLY A 237 2.18 50.19 -17.16
C GLY A 237 1.72 51.48 -17.83
N ASN A 238 2.40 52.56 -17.47
CA ASN A 238 2.42 53.83 -18.19
C ASN A 238 3.70 53.88 -19.03
#